data_AF-A0A7V2G2W0-F1
#
_entry.id   AF-A0A7V2G2W0-F1
#
_cell.length_a   1.000
_cell.length_b   1.000
_cell.length_c   1.000
_cell.angle_alpha   90.00
_cell.angle_beta   90.00
_cell.angle_gamma   90.00
#
_symmetry.space_group_name_H-M   'P 1'
#
loop_
_entity.id
_entity.type
_entity.pdbx_description
1 polymer ?
#
loop_
_entity_poly.entity_id
_entity_poly.type
_entity_poly.pdbx_seq_one_letter_code
_entity_poly.pdbx_strand_id
1 'polypeptide(L)'
;MVLAVIEGSEAWQRIFLIGAVVLLLWHAIRGWSLGPARQFVHIAALLAAYLAALVLGGPLVPMLRPVIALPDFLLRVLAGAGAGLIVYLVLLFFGALFFKRTGQQPGGFLRVVYGFFGSVLGLVSGCLLLWILVMGLRLIGTVAEARMEAAEADRKRHGGGTAEERARDLGVGPERGAEQAGEGAPVPLLEFAVRARKSVELGPAEPVIAAVDVIPDEVYALLGDLARVVASVESAQRFLEYPGAAELAAHPKIAALQKDPEIARLIGAGEYLALLRNEQVIDVSNDPEVAERLRTFELRKAIDHALKRPTAARSEPPAPGPSQPRSPRPTR
;
A
#
# COMPACT_ATOMS: atom_id res chain seq x y z
N MET A 1 -31.69 -2.08 -5.21
CA MET A 1 -31.35 -0.73 -5.71
C MET A 1 -29.98 -0.29 -5.16
N VAL A 2 -28.94 -1.12 -5.36
CA VAL A 2 -27.57 -0.93 -4.81
C VAL A 2 -26.52 -1.17 -5.91
N LEU A 3 -26.92 -1.00 -7.18
CA LEU A 3 -26.06 -1.24 -8.36
C LEU A 3 -25.93 -0.01 -9.26
N ALA A 4 -26.17 1.17 -8.73
CA ALA A 4 -25.86 2.42 -9.41
C ALA A 4 -25.06 3.31 -8.46
N VAL A 5 -24.03 3.98 -8.98
CA VAL A 5 -23.13 4.93 -8.29
C VAL A 5 -21.90 4.31 -7.61
N ILE A 6 -21.12 3.54 -8.37
CA ILE A 6 -19.64 3.48 -8.21
C ILE A 6 -18.98 3.92 -9.53
N GLU A 7 -19.57 4.94 -10.16
CA GLU A 7 -18.86 5.82 -11.08
C GLU A 7 -18.24 6.93 -10.23
N GLY A 8 -17.03 7.38 -10.58
CA GLY A 8 -16.33 8.44 -9.84
C GLY A 8 -17.28 9.58 -9.49
N SER A 9 -17.52 9.80 -8.21
CA SER A 9 -18.52 10.79 -7.80
C SER A 9 -18.04 12.18 -8.19
N GLU A 10 -18.81 12.87 -9.03
CA GLU A 10 -18.53 14.25 -9.46
C GLU A 10 -18.33 15.19 -8.24
N ALA A 11 -18.99 14.91 -7.11
CA ALA A 11 -18.79 15.63 -5.86
C ALA A 11 -17.39 15.43 -5.28
N TRP A 12 -16.89 14.19 -5.28
CA TRP A 12 -15.52 13.88 -4.83
C TRP A 12 -14.46 14.45 -5.75
N GLN A 13 -14.70 14.45 -7.06
CA GLN A 13 -13.83 15.09 -8.03
C GLN A 13 -13.74 16.60 -7.78
N ARG A 14 -14.89 17.25 -7.56
CA ARG A 14 -14.93 18.68 -7.20
C ARG A 14 -14.21 18.97 -5.89
N ILE A 15 -14.44 18.18 -4.84
CA ILE A 15 -13.75 18.34 -3.55
C ILE A 15 -12.23 18.21 -3.74
N PHE A 16 -11.78 17.20 -4.49
CA PHE A 16 -10.37 16.99 -4.76
C PHE A 16 -9.76 18.15 -5.56
N LEU A 17 -10.42 18.62 -6.62
CA LEU A 17 -9.95 19.74 -7.43
C LEU A 17 -9.91 21.05 -6.63
N ILE A 18 -10.95 21.35 -5.84
CA ILE A 18 -10.98 22.52 -4.97
C ILE A 18 -9.86 22.42 -3.93
N GLY A 19 -9.69 21.25 -3.30
CA GLY A 19 -8.62 21.00 -2.35
C GLY A 19 -7.22 21.20 -2.97
N ALA A 20 -7.02 20.70 -4.18
CA ALA A 20 -5.77 20.88 -4.94
C ALA A 20 -5.52 22.37 -5.24
N VAL A 21 -6.51 23.10 -5.73
CA VAL A 21 -6.38 24.55 -6.00
C VAL A 21 -6.07 25.32 -4.73
N VAL A 22 -6.78 25.06 -3.63
CA VAL A 22 -6.54 25.70 -2.33
C VAL A 22 -5.13 25.41 -1.83
N LEU A 23 -4.66 24.16 -1.94
CA LEU A 23 -3.31 23.76 -1.57
C LEU A 23 -2.26 24.48 -2.41
N LEU A 24 -2.45 24.56 -3.73
CA LEU A 24 -1.53 25.26 -4.64
C LEU A 24 -1.49 26.77 -4.36
N LEU A 25 -2.64 27.41 -4.16
CA LEU A 25 -2.72 28.82 -3.81
C LEU A 25 -2.06 29.09 -2.46
N TRP A 26 -2.31 28.25 -1.46
CA TRP A 26 -1.65 28.33 -0.16
C TRP A 26 -0.13 28.25 -0.30
N HIS A 27 0.37 27.31 -1.08
CA HIS A 27 1.81 27.17 -1.35
C HIS A 27 2.39 28.35 -2.14
N ALA A 28 1.65 28.91 -3.09
CA ALA A 28 2.05 30.11 -3.84
C ALA A 28 2.16 31.33 -2.93
N ILE A 29 1.16 31.58 -2.08
CA ILE A 29 1.13 32.69 -1.11
C ILE A 29 2.25 32.51 -0.08
N ARG A 30 2.43 31.30 0.44
CA ARG A 30 3.53 30.99 1.35
C ARG A 30 4.88 31.23 0.67
N GLY A 31 5.04 30.79 -0.57
CA GLY A 31 6.25 31.02 -1.37
C GLY A 31 6.55 32.50 -1.57
N TRP A 32 5.52 33.31 -1.86
CA TRP A 32 5.65 34.76 -1.95
C TRP A 32 6.18 35.37 -0.66
N SER A 33 5.67 34.93 0.50
CA SER A 33 6.09 35.45 1.82
C SER A 33 7.53 35.08 2.21
N LEU A 34 7.99 33.88 1.80
CA LEU A 34 9.31 33.36 2.12
C LEU A 34 10.40 33.94 1.20
N GLY A 35 10.08 34.14 -0.08
CA GLY A 35 11.01 34.60 -1.10
C GLY A 35 11.90 33.47 -1.66
N PRO A 36 12.53 33.68 -2.84
CA PRO A 36 13.26 32.66 -3.58
C PRO A 36 14.44 32.07 -2.81
N ALA A 37 15.23 32.86 -2.07
CA ALA A 37 16.38 32.30 -1.37
C ALA A 37 15.98 31.24 -0.34
N ARG A 38 14.92 31.49 0.44
CA ARG A 38 14.39 30.51 1.39
C ARG A 38 13.79 29.30 0.67
N GLN A 39 13.08 29.51 -0.44
CA GLN A 39 12.56 28.43 -1.30
C GLN A 39 13.69 27.52 -1.83
N PHE A 40 14.79 28.11 -2.30
CA PHE A 40 15.97 27.34 -2.71
C PHE A 40 16.55 26.54 -1.55
N VAL A 41 16.63 27.12 -0.35
CA VAL A 41 17.04 26.37 0.84
C VAL A 41 16.08 25.22 1.14
N HIS A 42 14.77 25.40 0.99
CA HIS A 42 13.81 24.30 1.17
C HIS A 42 14.08 23.14 0.20
N ILE A 43 14.32 23.44 -1.08
CA ILE A 43 14.61 22.41 -2.10
C ILE A 43 15.96 21.72 -1.80
N ALA A 44 17.01 22.51 -1.52
CA ALA A 44 18.32 22.00 -1.18
C ALA A 44 18.29 21.17 0.11
N ALA A 45 17.52 21.61 1.10
CA ALA A 45 17.32 20.90 2.35
C ALA A 45 16.58 19.58 2.14
N LEU A 46 15.59 19.53 1.24
CA LEU A 46 14.88 18.31 0.91
C LEU A 46 15.82 17.29 0.23
N LEU A 47 16.65 17.76 -0.70
CA LEU A 47 17.67 16.91 -1.33
C LEU A 47 18.70 16.41 -0.32
N ALA A 48 19.21 17.29 0.54
CA ALA A 48 20.15 16.93 1.60
C ALA A 48 19.53 15.94 2.60
N ALA A 49 18.26 16.13 2.95
CA ALA A 49 17.52 15.23 3.83
C ALA A 49 17.32 13.85 3.20
N TYR A 50 17.03 13.78 1.90
CA TYR A 50 16.93 12.52 1.17
C TYR A 50 18.27 11.78 1.17
N LEU A 51 19.37 12.47 0.85
CA LEU A 51 20.71 11.88 0.89
C LEU A 51 21.09 11.44 2.31
N ALA A 52 20.80 12.26 3.31
CA ALA A 52 21.01 11.93 4.72
C ALA A 52 20.21 10.69 5.13
N ALA A 53 18.96 10.54 4.67
CA ALA A 53 18.14 9.37 4.97
C ALA A 53 18.76 8.08 4.41
N LEU A 54 19.30 8.12 3.18
CA LEU A 54 19.96 6.98 2.56
C LEU A 54 21.26 6.58 3.27
N VAL A 55 22.06 7.56 3.67
CA VAL A 55 23.39 7.35 4.27
C VAL A 55 23.30 7.01 5.75
N LEU A 56 22.46 7.72 6.51
CA LEU A 56 22.38 7.60 7.97
C LEU A 56 21.45 6.49 8.45
N GLY A 57 20.57 5.96 7.58
CA GLY A 57 19.61 4.94 7.99
C GLY A 57 20.24 3.67 8.55
N GLY A 58 21.31 3.17 7.93
CA GLY A 58 22.02 1.96 8.38
C GLY A 58 22.79 2.16 9.70
N PRO A 59 23.67 3.17 9.80
CA PRO A 59 24.45 3.44 11.01
C PRO A 59 23.62 3.69 12.28
N LEU A 60 22.37 4.16 12.14
CA LEU A 60 21.47 4.44 13.26
C LEU A 60 20.67 3.22 13.76
N VAL A 61 20.59 2.13 12.99
CA VAL A 61 19.90 0.90 13.40
C VAL A 61 20.34 0.38 14.79
N PRO A 62 21.64 0.22 15.11
CA PRO A 62 22.05 -0.32 16.41
C PRO A 62 21.65 0.59 17.58
N MET A 63 21.50 1.90 17.35
CA MET A 63 21.05 2.84 18.38
C MET A 63 19.53 2.77 18.62
N LEU A 64 18.76 2.42 17.60
CA LEU A 64 17.29 2.35 17.67
C LEU A 64 16.77 0.98 18.07
N ARG A 65 17.52 -0.10 17.79
CA ARG A 65 17.16 -1.48 18.16
C ARG A 65 16.75 -1.65 19.64
N PRO A 66 17.44 -1.08 20.65
CA PRO A 66 17.01 -1.25 22.04
C PRO A 66 15.74 -0.47 22.41
N VAL A 67 15.35 0.53 21.61
CA VAL A 67 14.18 1.38 21.89
C VAL A 67 12.94 0.90 21.12
N ILE A 68 13.15 0.37 19.91
CA ILE A 68 12.09 -0.01 18.99
C ILE A 68 12.33 -1.46 18.55
N ALA A 69 11.48 -2.37 19.03
CA ALA A 69 11.48 -3.77 18.62
C ALA A 69 10.86 -3.93 17.23
N LEU A 70 11.62 -3.66 16.17
CA LEU A 70 11.23 -3.87 14.78
C LEU A 70 12.38 -4.54 14.00
N PRO A 71 12.10 -5.19 12.85
CA PRO A 71 13.12 -5.72 11.97
C PRO A 71 14.09 -4.64 11.47
N ASP A 72 15.35 -5.01 11.24
CA ASP A 72 16.41 -4.05 10.92
C ASP A 72 16.14 -3.27 9.64
N PHE A 73 15.46 -3.87 8.65
CA PHE A 73 15.10 -3.17 7.41
C PHE A 73 14.08 -2.05 7.66
N LEU A 74 13.10 -2.26 8.54
CA LEU A 74 12.13 -1.24 8.95
C LEU A 74 12.80 -0.17 9.79
N LEU A 75 13.63 -0.59 10.76
CA LEU A 75 14.44 0.33 11.56
C LEU A 75 15.32 1.20 10.68
N ARG A 76 15.97 0.64 9.66
CA ARG A 76 16.81 1.39 8.72
C ARG A 76 16.03 2.48 7.98
N VAL A 77 14.83 2.15 7.51
CA VAL A 77 13.96 3.12 6.82
C VAL A 77 13.50 4.21 7.78
N LEU A 78 13.02 3.85 8.98
CA LEU A 78 12.56 4.79 10.00
C LEU A 78 13.70 5.68 10.52
N ALA A 79 14.86 5.09 10.77
CA ALA A 79 16.07 5.79 11.20
C ALA A 79 16.54 6.79 10.14
N GLY A 80 16.56 6.35 8.88
CA GLY A 80 16.89 7.21 7.74
C GLY A 80 15.91 8.36 7.62
N ALA A 81 14.60 8.07 7.65
CA ALA A 81 13.55 9.09 7.59
C ALA A 81 13.65 10.10 8.75
N GLY A 82 13.87 9.62 9.97
CA GLY A 82 14.07 10.47 11.15
C GLY A 82 15.32 11.35 11.04
N ALA A 83 16.44 10.79 10.62
CA ALA A 83 17.68 11.54 10.40
C ALA A 83 17.53 12.59 9.29
N GLY A 84 16.92 12.21 8.17
CA GLY A 84 16.60 13.12 7.07
C GLY A 84 15.70 14.27 7.52
N LEU A 85 14.66 13.98 8.32
CA LEU A 85 13.78 15.00 8.89
C LEU A 85 14.55 15.98 9.79
N ILE A 86 15.44 15.48 10.65
CA ILE A 86 16.29 16.34 11.50
C ILE A 86 17.16 17.26 10.63
N VAL A 87 17.85 16.70 9.63
CA VAL A 87 18.69 17.48 8.69
C VAL A 87 17.86 18.53 7.97
N TYR A 88 16.68 18.18 7.47
CA TYR A 88 15.75 19.10 6.84
C TYR A 88 15.42 20.27 7.76
N LEU A 89 14.98 20.00 8.98
CA LEU A 89 14.58 21.02 9.96
C LEU A 89 15.74 21.95 10.35
N VAL A 90 16.94 21.40 10.53
CA VAL A 90 18.15 22.16 10.83
C VAL A 90 18.48 23.12 9.68
N LEU A 91 18.45 22.62 8.44
CA LEU A 91 18.71 23.47 7.25
C LEU A 91 17.63 24.53 7.06
N LEU A 92 16.37 24.22 7.35
CA LEU A 92 15.29 25.22 7.36
C LEU A 92 15.52 26.29 8.41
N PHE A 93 15.94 25.90 9.62
CA PHE A 93 16.24 26.82 10.70
C PHE A 93 17.37 27.78 10.29
N PHE A 94 18.48 27.27 9.75
CA PHE A 94 19.56 28.12 9.25
C PHE A 94 19.13 28.97 8.06
N GLY A 95 18.35 28.43 7.12
CA GLY A 95 17.79 29.20 6.01
C GLY A 95 16.91 30.36 6.49
N ALA A 96 16.13 30.13 7.55
CA ALA A 96 15.31 31.17 8.15
C ALA A 96 16.13 32.24 8.90
N LEU A 97 17.29 31.87 9.44
CA LEU A 97 18.21 32.76 10.16
C LEU A 97 19.04 33.63 9.20
N PHE A 98 19.60 33.03 8.14
CA PHE A 98 20.51 33.72 7.21
C PHE A 98 19.79 34.53 6.12
N PHE A 99 18.64 34.07 5.63
CA PHE A 99 17.97 34.73 4.50
C PHE A 99 16.80 35.59 4.96
N LYS A 100 16.75 36.85 4.50
CA LYS A 100 15.65 37.77 4.80
C LYS A 100 14.35 37.37 4.10
N ARG A 101 13.21 37.73 4.68
CA ARG A 101 11.89 37.53 4.05
C ARG A 101 11.66 38.58 2.96
N THR A 102 10.77 38.28 2.01
CA THR A 102 10.34 39.21 0.94
C THR A 102 9.90 40.57 1.49
N GLY A 103 9.25 40.61 2.65
CA GLY A 103 8.81 41.85 3.29
C GLY A 103 9.92 42.77 3.81
N GLN A 104 11.16 42.29 3.88
CA GLN A 104 12.31 43.04 4.41
C GLN A 104 13.21 43.62 3.31
N GLN A 105 12.82 43.48 2.03
CA GLN A 105 13.61 43.98 0.91
C GLN A 105 13.40 45.50 0.71
N PRO A 106 14.47 46.29 0.55
CA PRO A 106 14.37 47.71 0.30
C PRO A 106 13.92 47.97 -1.14
N GLY A 107 12.65 48.35 -1.33
CA GLY A 107 12.09 48.75 -2.62
C GLY A 107 10.88 47.94 -3.06
N GLY A 108 9.83 48.63 -3.51
CA GLY A 108 8.56 48.01 -3.94
C GLY A 108 8.72 47.08 -5.15
N PHE A 109 9.49 47.48 -6.15
CA PHE A 109 9.72 46.65 -7.35
C PHE A 109 10.49 45.36 -7.04
N LEU A 110 11.58 45.44 -6.26
CA LEU A 110 12.32 44.26 -5.81
C LEU A 110 11.43 43.31 -5.01
N ARG A 111 10.55 43.83 -4.15
CA ARG A 111 9.60 43.02 -3.38
C ARG A 111 8.63 42.24 -4.26
N VAL A 112 8.16 42.83 -5.36
CA VAL A 112 7.27 42.17 -6.32
C VAL A 112 8.00 41.08 -7.09
N VAL A 113 9.18 41.37 -7.65
CA VAL A 113 9.98 40.37 -8.38
C VAL A 113 10.37 39.21 -7.46
N TYR A 114 10.86 39.52 -6.26
CA TYR A 114 11.25 38.52 -5.26
C TYR A 114 10.04 37.69 -4.79
N GLY A 115 8.89 38.32 -4.57
CA GLY A 115 7.64 37.63 -4.26
C GLY A 115 7.20 36.69 -5.39
N PHE A 116 7.28 37.16 -6.64
CA PHE A 116 6.88 36.39 -7.81
C PHE A 116 7.71 35.11 -7.96
N PHE A 117 9.04 35.21 -7.94
CA PHE A 117 9.89 34.01 -7.96
C PHE A 117 9.62 33.08 -6.77
N GLY A 118 9.37 33.66 -5.59
CA GLY A 118 8.95 32.89 -4.42
C GLY A 118 7.65 32.11 -4.65
N SER A 119 6.64 32.73 -5.28
CA SER A 119 5.37 32.07 -5.60
C SER A 119 5.50 31.00 -6.67
N VAL A 120 6.33 31.20 -7.70
CA VAL A 120 6.59 30.19 -8.75
C VAL A 120 7.23 28.95 -8.14
N LEU A 121 8.28 29.12 -7.32
CA LEU A 121 8.89 28.00 -6.60
C LEU A 121 7.91 27.36 -5.60
N GLY A 122 7.06 28.17 -4.97
CA GLY A 122 5.95 27.70 -4.12
C GLY A 122 4.99 26.80 -4.86
N LEU A 123 4.56 27.20 -6.06
CA LEU A 123 3.71 26.38 -6.92
C LEU A 123 4.38 25.07 -7.31
N VAL A 124 5.67 25.09 -7.70
CA VAL A 124 6.42 23.86 -8.01
C VAL A 124 6.41 22.90 -6.81
N SER A 125 6.69 23.42 -5.61
CA SER A 125 6.64 22.62 -4.38
C SER A 125 5.23 22.11 -4.06
N GLY A 126 4.20 22.94 -4.27
CA GLY A 126 2.80 22.55 -4.10
C GLY A 126 2.38 21.45 -5.08
N CYS A 127 2.78 21.55 -6.35
CA CYS A 127 2.56 20.53 -7.36
C CYS A 127 3.25 19.21 -6.98
N LEU A 128 4.50 19.26 -6.50
CA LEU A 128 5.21 18.08 -6.03
C LEU A 128 4.48 17.40 -4.85
N LEU A 129 3.99 18.18 -3.88
CA LEU A 129 3.24 17.65 -2.75
C LEU A 129 1.92 17.01 -3.19
N LEU A 130 1.19 17.69 -4.09
CA LEU A 130 -0.05 17.18 -4.67
C LEU A 130 0.21 15.87 -5.43
N TRP A 131 1.30 15.79 -6.18
CA TRP A 131 1.72 14.59 -6.89
C TRP A 131 1.97 13.42 -5.93
N ILE A 132 2.75 13.62 -4.86
CA ILE A 132 2.97 12.59 -3.82
C ILE A 132 1.65 12.15 -3.19
N LEU A 133 0.75 13.08 -2.89
CA LEU A 133 -0.57 12.78 -2.32
C LEU A 133 -1.41 11.90 -3.25
N VAL A 134 -1.44 12.23 -4.55
CA VAL A 134 -2.12 11.43 -5.58
C VAL A 134 -1.52 10.03 -5.68
N MET A 135 -0.20 9.92 -5.73
CA MET A 135 0.48 8.61 -5.78
C MET A 135 0.17 7.76 -4.54
N GLY A 136 0.21 8.36 -3.35
CA GLY A 136 -0.16 7.69 -2.11
C GLY A 136 -1.61 7.21 -2.11
N LEU A 137 -2.53 8.03 -2.63
CA LEU A 137 -3.94 7.66 -2.75
C LEU A 137 -4.16 6.50 -3.72
N ARG A 138 -3.45 6.48 -4.86
CA ARG A 138 -3.49 5.35 -5.81
C ARG A 138 -2.99 4.06 -5.13
N LEU A 139 -1.84 4.11 -4.45
CA LEU A 139 -1.29 2.97 -3.73
C LEU A 139 -2.27 2.41 -2.69
N ILE A 140 -2.79 3.26 -1.81
CA ILE A 140 -3.74 2.83 -0.78
C ILE A 140 -5.04 2.30 -1.41
N GLY A 141 -5.54 2.97 -2.45
CA GLY A 141 -6.75 2.57 -3.15
C GLY A 141 -6.64 1.21 -3.85
N THR A 142 -5.49 0.89 -4.44
CA THR A 142 -5.26 -0.43 -5.06
C THR A 142 -5.30 -1.57 -4.05
N VAL A 143 -4.67 -1.39 -2.88
CA VAL A 143 -4.71 -2.38 -1.79
C VAL A 143 -6.11 -2.49 -1.19
N ALA A 144 -6.80 -1.36 -1.03
CA ALA A 144 -8.16 -1.35 -0.48
C ALA A 144 -9.16 -2.05 -1.41
N GLU A 145 -9.06 -1.83 -2.73
CA GLU A 145 -9.93 -2.48 -3.72
C GLU A 145 -9.71 -4.00 -3.73
N ALA A 146 -8.45 -4.45 -3.72
CA ALA A 146 -8.11 -5.87 -3.62
C ALA A 146 -8.70 -6.56 -2.38
N ARG A 147 -8.66 -5.88 -1.22
CA ARG A 147 -9.26 -6.42 0.02
C ARG A 147 -10.79 -6.49 -0.05
N MET A 148 -11.44 -5.49 -0.64
CA MET A 148 -12.89 -5.48 -0.81
C MET A 148 -13.36 -6.58 -1.78
N GLU A 149 -12.67 -6.77 -2.90
CA GLU A 149 -12.96 -7.83 -3.86
C GLU A 149 -12.85 -9.23 -3.22
N ALA A 150 -11.81 -9.46 -2.41
CA ALA A 150 -11.64 -10.71 -1.69
C ALA A 150 -12.76 -10.96 -0.67
N ALA A 151 -13.11 -9.93 0.12
CA ALA A 151 -14.20 -10.02 1.09
C ALA A 151 -15.57 -10.29 0.42
N GLU A 152 -15.82 -9.68 -0.75
CA GLU A 152 -17.03 -9.92 -1.53
C GLU A 152 -17.05 -11.33 -2.15
N ALA A 153 -15.92 -11.81 -2.66
CA ALA A 153 -15.79 -13.17 -3.20
C ALA A 153 -16.06 -14.24 -2.12
N ASP A 154 -15.54 -14.05 -0.92
CA ASP A 154 -15.79 -14.94 0.22
C ASP A 154 -17.26 -14.90 0.64
N ARG A 155 -17.88 -13.70 0.66
CA ARG A 155 -19.32 -13.54 0.95
C ARG A 155 -20.19 -14.26 -0.07
N LYS A 156 -19.87 -14.19 -1.36
CA LYS A 156 -20.63 -14.86 -2.45
C LYS A 156 -20.51 -16.38 -2.39
N ARG A 157 -19.35 -16.90 -2.03
CA ARG A 157 -19.11 -18.36 -1.94
C ARG A 157 -19.82 -19.02 -0.76
N HIS A 158 -19.86 -18.35 0.39
CA HIS A 158 -20.46 -18.87 1.62
C HIS A 158 -21.90 -18.38 1.81
N GLY A 159 -22.63 -18.27 0.69
CA GLY A 159 -24.05 -17.94 0.57
C GLY A 159 -24.71 -17.22 1.74
N GLY A 160 -24.76 -15.88 1.71
CA GLY A 160 -25.81 -15.06 2.34
C GLY A 160 -26.06 -15.16 3.85
N GLY A 161 -25.42 -16.07 4.60
CA GLY A 161 -25.59 -16.20 6.04
C GLY A 161 -24.98 -15.01 6.76
N THR A 162 -25.72 -14.45 7.73
CA THR A 162 -25.21 -13.38 8.59
C THR A 162 -23.94 -13.86 9.32
N ALA A 163 -23.06 -12.93 9.70
CA ALA A 163 -21.85 -13.26 10.47
C ALA A 163 -22.17 -14.07 11.74
N GLU A 164 -23.40 -13.95 12.23
CA GLU A 164 -23.99 -14.64 13.37
C GLU A 164 -24.31 -16.13 13.10
N GLU A 165 -24.75 -16.49 11.89
CA GLU A 165 -24.93 -17.89 11.47
C GLU A 165 -23.58 -18.60 11.29
N ARG A 166 -22.56 -17.90 10.76
CA ARG A 166 -21.19 -18.45 10.64
C ARG A 166 -20.51 -18.70 11.99
N ALA A 167 -20.75 -17.86 12.98
CA ALA A 167 -20.23 -18.06 14.34
C ALA A 167 -20.84 -19.32 14.99
N ARG A 168 -22.11 -19.62 14.69
CA ARG A 168 -22.78 -20.85 15.15
C ARG A 168 -22.26 -22.11 14.45
N ASP A 169 -22.08 -22.08 13.14
CA ASP A 169 -21.65 -23.26 12.37
C ASP A 169 -20.18 -23.65 12.62
N LEU A 170 -19.32 -22.67 12.93
CA LEU A 170 -17.88 -22.91 13.19
C LEU A 170 -17.56 -23.19 14.68
N GLY A 171 -18.55 -23.12 15.58
CA GLY A 171 -18.31 -23.24 17.03
C GLY A 171 -17.43 -22.13 17.60
N VAL A 172 -17.32 -21.01 16.88
CA VAL A 172 -16.50 -19.86 17.24
C VAL A 172 -17.42 -18.86 17.93
N GLY A 173 -17.29 -18.71 19.25
CA GLY A 173 -18.11 -17.79 20.04
C GLY A 173 -18.14 -16.36 19.44
N PRO A 174 -19.24 -15.61 19.63
CA PRO A 174 -19.50 -14.33 18.97
C PRO A 174 -18.43 -13.25 19.21
N GLU A 175 -17.55 -13.43 20.19
CA GLU A 175 -16.48 -12.50 20.53
C GLU A 175 -15.32 -12.54 19.50
N ARG A 176 -14.99 -13.72 18.94
CA ARG A 176 -13.88 -13.86 17.98
C ARG A 176 -14.17 -13.29 16.59
N GLY A 177 -15.44 -13.29 16.17
CA GLY A 177 -15.85 -12.70 14.89
C GLY A 177 -15.85 -11.16 14.92
N ALA A 178 -16.02 -10.56 16.10
CA ALA A 178 -15.95 -9.12 16.32
C ALA A 178 -14.50 -8.65 16.54
N GLU A 179 -13.65 -9.44 17.20
CA GLU A 179 -12.22 -9.13 17.38
C GLU A 179 -11.39 -9.28 16.10
N GLN A 180 -11.73 -10.21 15.18
CA GLN A 180 -11.09 -10.30 13.85
C GLN A 180 -11.35 -9.08 12.95
N ALA A 181 -12.33 -8.25 13.29
CA ALA A 181 -12.59 -6.98 12.61
C ALA A 181 -11.74 -5.81 13.18
N GLY A 182 -10.93 -6.04 14.21
CA GLY A 182 -10.29 -5.01 15.02
C GLY A 182 -9.07 -4.31 14.41
N GLU A 183 -8.37 -4.91 13.44
CA GLU A 183 -7.12 -4.33 12.90
C GLU A 183 -7.04 -4.31 11.37
N GLY A 184 -8.17 -4.58 10.70
CA GLY A 184 -8.40 -4.14 9.33
C GLY A 184 -8.82 -2.67 9.33
N ALA A 185 -8.34 -1.88 8.35
CA ALA A 185 -8.93 -0.57 8.13
C ALA A 185 -10.47 -0.70 8.09
N PRO A 186 -11.22 0.10 8.87
CA PRO A 186 -12.65 -0.06 8.98
C PRO A 186 -13.26 0.05 7.57
N VAL A 187 -14.29 -0.75 7.27
CA VAL A 187 -14.91 -0.81 5.93
C VAL A 187 -15.17 0.57 5.31
N PRO A 188 -15.65 1.59 6.06
CA PRO A 188 -15.80 2.95 5.54
C PRO A 188 -14.50 3.60 5.04
N LEU A 189 -13.36 3.31 5.67
CA LEU A 189 -12.05 3.84 5.29
C LEU A 189 -11.50 3.15 4.04
N LEU A 190 -11.74 1.84 3.88
CA LEU A 190 -11.43 1.12 2.66
C LEU A 190 -12.28 1.63 1.49
N GLU A 191 -13.59 1.77 1.69
CA GLU A 191 -14.50 2.36 0.70
C GLU A 191 -14.08 3.78 0.32
N PHE A 192 -13.70 4.59 1.31
CA PHE A 192 -13.17 5.94 1.08
C PHE A 192 -11.92 5.88 0.19
N ALA A 193 -10.93 5.04 0.51
CA ALA A 193 -9.71 4.94 -0.26
C ALA A 193 -9.95 4.50 -1.72
N VAL A 194 -10.81 3.49 -1.92
CA VAL A 194 -11.21 3.03 -3.26
C VAL A 194 -11.92 4.13 -4.03
N ARG A 195 -12.88 4.81 -3.40
CA ARG A 195 -13.64 5.90 -4.03
C ARG A 195 -12.76 7.10 -4.35
N ALA A 196 -11.86 7.46 -3.45
CA ALA A 196 -10.93 8.56 -3.64
C ALA A 196 -9.95 8.27 -4.78
N ARG A 197 -9.40 7.05 -4.87
CA ARG A 197 -8.61 6.61 -6.03
C ARG A 197 -9.42 6.71 -7.33
N LYS A 198 -10.61 6.10 -7.38
CA LYS A 198 -11.47 6.12 -8.59
C LYS A 198 -11.84 7.55 -9.00
N SER A 199 -12.05 8.44 -8.03
CA SER A 199 -12.31 9.86 -8.29
C SER A 199 -11.13 10.55 -8.98
N VAL A 200 -9.90 10.20 -8.61
CA VAL A 200 -8.69 10.78 -9.18
C VAL A 200 -8.37 10.19 -10.55
N GLU A 201 -8.54 8.88 -10.73
CA GLU A 201 -8.26 8.19 -12.00
C GLU A 201 -9.32 8.46 -13.09
N LEU A 202 -10.58 8.69 -12.72
CA LEU A 202 -11.65 9.03 -13.68
C LEU A 202 -11.82 10.55 -13.85
N GLY A 203 -10.95 11.34 -13.23
CA GLY A 203 -11.01 12.80 -13.24
C GLY A 203 -10.38 13.41 -14.49
N PRO A 204 -10.65 14.70 -14.79
CA PRO A 204 -10.03 15.41 -15.91
C PRO A 204 -8.49 15.52 -15.79
N ALA A 205 -7.92 15.19 -14.63
CA ALA A 205 -6.49 15.17 -14.38
C ALA A 205 -5.81 13.84 -14.76
N GLU A 206 -6.56 12.79 -15.14
CA GLU A 206 -6.02 11.47 -15.50
C GLU A 206 -4.84 11.53 -16.49
N PRO A 207 -4.92 12.25 -17.63
CA PRO A 207 -3.83 12.24 -18.60
C PRO A 207 -2.54 12.84 -18.05
N VAL A 208 -2.67 13.82 -17.15
CA VAL A 208 -1.54 14.48 -16.50
C VAL A 208 -0.95 13.57 -15.43
N ILE A 209 -1.80 12.87 -14.67
CA ILE A 209 -1.36 11.94 -13.63
C ILE A 209 -0.61 10.76 -14.27
N ALA A 210 -1.15 10.18 -15.34
CA ALA A 210 -0.49 9.09 -16.07
C ALA A 210 0.86 9.52 -16.67
N ALA A 211 0.96 10.75 -17.19
CA ALA A 211 2.21 11.25 -17.78
C ALA A 211 3.33 11.52 -16.76
N VAL A 212 2.99 11.73 -15.49
CA VAL A 212 3.94 12.08 -14.41
C VAL A 212 4.06 10.94 -13.39
N ASP A 213 3.44 9.79 -13.64
CA ASP A 213 3.59 8.63 -12.77
C ASP A 213 5.02 8.08 -12.87
N VAL A 214 5.69 7.97 -11.72
CA VAL A 214 7.06 7.44 -11.61
C VAL A 214 7.02 5.98 -11.19
N ILE A 215 5.88 5.49 -10.69
CA ILE A 215 5.69 4.11 -10.26
C ILE A 215 5.16 3.31 -11.46
N PRO A 216 5.87 2.26 -11.92
CA PRO A 216 5.38 1.42 -13.01
C PRO A 216 4.07 0.72 -12.66
N ASP A 217 3.18 0.56 -13.64
CA ASP A 217 1.88 -0.12 -13.48
C ASP A 217 2.03 -1.54 -12.90
N GLU A 218 3.16 -2.21 -13.19
CA GLU A 218 3.48 -3.53 -12.66
C GLU A 218 3.58 -3.55 -11.14
N VAL A 219 4.02 -2.45 -10.53
CA VAL A 219 4.14 -2.33 -9.07
C VAL A 219 2.75 -2.22 -8.44
N TYR A 220 1.86 -1.40 -9.02
CA TYR A 220 0.47 -1.31 -8.57
C TYR A 220 -0.25 -2.65 -8.70
N ALA A 221 -0.07 -3.35 -9.83
CA ALA A 221 -0.63 -4.67 -10.06
C ALA A 221 -0.10 -5.68 -9.03
N LEU A 222 1.21 -5.71 -8.80
CA LEU A 222 1.83 -6.60 -7.81
C LEU A 222 1.28 -6.37 -6.40
N LEU A 223 1.11 -5.11 -5.97
CA LEU A 223 0.54 -4.79 -4.65
C LEU A 223 -0.92 -5.24 -4.55
N GLY A 224 -1.73 -5.00 -5.59
CA GLY A 224 -3.12 -5.44 -5.64
C GLY A 224 -3.23 -6.97 -5.58
N ASP A 225 -2.41 -7.67 -6.36
CA ASP A 225 -2.39 -9.13 -6.41
C ASP A 225 -1.90 -9.74 -5.10
N LEU A 226 -0.85 -9.19 -4.49
CA LEU A 226 -0.39 -9.60 -3.17
C LEU A 226 -1.49 -9.40 -2.12
N ALA A 227 -2.19 -8.26 -2.14
CA ALA A 227 -3.29 -7.99 -1.23
C ALA A 227 -4.44 -8.99 -1.41
N ARG A 228 -4.76 -9.41 -2.65
CA ARG A 228 -5.74 -10.48 -2.93
C ARG A 228 -5.30 -11.84 -2.39
N VAL A 229 -4.01 -12.19 -2.53
CA VAL A 229 -3.47 -13.45 -2.01
C VAL A 229 -3.59 -13.49 -0.49
N VAL A 230 -3.18 -12.42 0.19
CA VAL A 230 -3.21 -12.33 1.67
C VAL A 230 -4.64 -12.27 2.21
N ALA A 231 -5.58 -11.70 1.45
CA ALA A 231 -6.96 -11.57 1.89
C ALA A 231 -7.77 -12.88 1.84
N SER A 232 -7.26 -13.96 1.22
CA SER A 232 -7.96 -15.25 1.11
C SER A 232 -7.09 -16.40 1.59
N VAL A 233 -7.62 -17.20 2.53
CA VAL A 233 -6.93 -18.40 3.06
C VAL A 233 -6.59 -19.40 1.94
N GLU A 234 -7.48 -19.57 0.96
CA GLU A 234 -7.27 -20.51 -0.16
C GLU A 234 -6.13 -20.03 -1.08
N SER A 235 -6.12 -18.74 -1.42
CA SER A 235 -5.04 -18.16 -2.23
C SER A 235 -3.70 -18.21 -1.48
N ALA A 236 -3.69 -17.94 -0.16
CA ALA A 236 -2.51 -18.06 0.67
C ALA A 236 -1.99 -19.51 0.75
N GLN A 237 -2.87 -20.51 0.78
CA GLN A 237 -2.45 -21.93 0.71
C GLN A 237 -1.82 -22.27 -0.64
N ARG A 238 -2.45 -21.87 -1.76
CA ARG A 238 -1.86 -22.06 -3.10
C ARG A 238 -0.54 -21.32 -3.30
N PHE A 239 -0.34 -20.21 -2.59
CA PHE A 239 0.94 -19.53 -2.55
C PHE A 239 2.02 -20.41 -1.93
N LEU A 240 1.72 -21.10 -0.82
CA LEU A 240 2.66 -22.01 -0.14
C LEU A 240 2.95 -23.29 -0.96
N GLU A 241 2.05 -23.70 -1.85
CA GLU A 241 2.28 -24.83 -2.77
C GLU A 241 3.31 -24.53 -3.85
N TYR A 242 3.61 -23.25 -4.12
CA TYR A 242 4.63 -22.87 -5.09
C TYR A 242 6.02 -23.34 -4.59
N PRO A 243 6.85 -24.02 -5.42
CA PRO A 243 8.10 -24.64 -4.95
C PRO A 243 9.02 -23.69 -4.18
N GLY A 244 9.24 -22.47 -4.68
CA GLY A 244 10.08 -21.49 -3.98
C GLY A 244 9.49 -21.01 -2.64
N ALA A 245 8.16 -20.99 -2.51
CA ALA A 245 7.49 -20.62 -1.27
C ALA A 245 7.49 -21.78 -0.27
N ALA A 246 7.31 -23.01 -0.74
CA ALA A 246 7.46 -24.23 0.06
C ALA A 246 8.88 -24.38 0.60
N GLU A 247 9.91 -24.09 -0.22
CA GLU A 247 11.31 -24.12 0.19
C GLU A 247 11.65 -23.05 1.25
N LEU A 248 11.09 -21.85 1.12
CA LEU A 248 11.19 -20.80 2.15
C LEU A 248 10.46 -21.22 3.43
N ALA A 249 9.24 -21.75 3.31
CA ALA A 249 8.45 -22.24 4.45
C ALA A 249 9.13 -23.40 5.20
N ALA A 250 9.85 -24.26 4.47
CA ALA A 250 10.61 -25.37 5.03
C ALA A 250 11.91 -24.96 5.74
N HIS A 251 12.33 -23.69 5.61
CA HIS A 251 13.52 -23.20 6.31
C HIS A 251 13.34 -23.38 7.83
N PRO A 252 14.32 -23.94 8.57
CA PRO A 252 14.12 -24.32 9.98
C PRO A 252 13.65 -23.16 10.86
N LYS A 253 14.14 -21.95 10.59
CA LYS A 253 13.72 -20.74 11.30
C LYS A 253 12.31 -20.28 10.96
N ILE A 254 11.88 -20.38 9.70
CA ILE A 254 10.52 -20.01 9.27
C ILE A 254 9.51 -21.08 9.73
N ALA A 255 9.89 -22.35 9.63
CA ALA A 255 9.10 -23.48 10.13
C ALA A 255 8.90 -23.43 11.66
N ALA A 256 9.86 -22.87 12.40
CA ALA A 256 9.71 -22.61 13.83
C ALA A 256 8.59 -21.59 14.11
N LEU A 257 8.54 -20.50 13.33
CA LEU A 257 7.48 -19.49 13.46
C LEU A 257 6.08 -20.06 13.21
N GLN A 258 5.95 -21.00 12.26
CA GLN A 258 4.67 -21.65 11.94
C GLN A 258 4.16 -22.54 13.07
N LYS A 259 5.06 -23.07 13.91
CA LYS A 259 4.71 -23.92 15.06
C LYS A 259 4.44 -23.10 16.32
N ASP A 260 4.70 -21.80 16.30
CA ASP A 260 4.50 -20.93 17.44
C ASP A 260 3.01 -20.55 17.57
N PRO A 261 2.34 -20.90 18.69
CA PRO A 261 0.94 -20.60 18.89
C PRO A 261 0.64 -19.10 19.02
N GLU A 262 1.60 -18.30 19.49
CA GLU A 262 1.45 -16.84 19.59
C GLU A 262 1.46 -16.21 18.19
N ILE A 263 2.37 -16.63 17.32
CA ILE A 263 2.42 -16.16 15.92
C ILE A 263 1.14 -16.55 15.17
N ALA A 264 0.66 -17.78 15.35
CA ALA A 264 -0.62 -18.22 14.78
C ALA A 264 -1.79 -17.36 15.29
N ARG A 265 -1.80 -16.99 16.57
CA ARG A 265 -2.79 -16.06 17.15
C ARG A 265 -2.70 -14.68 16.50
N LEU A 266 -1.49 -14.11 16.40
CA LEU A 266 -1.27 -12.77 15.83
C LEU A 266 -1.69 -12.70 14.37
N ILE A 267 -1.36 -13.72 13.57
CA ILE A 267 -1.80 -13.83 12.17
C ILE A 267 -3.32 -13.97 12.10
N GLY A 268 -3.91 -14.85 12.92
CA GLY A 268 -5.36 -15.08 12.94
C GLY A 268 -6.19 -13.89 13.44
N ALA A 269 -5.61 -13.04 14.29
CA ALA A 269 -6.19 -11.80 14.77
C ALA A 269 -5.95 -10.61 13.82
N GLY A 270 -5.07 -10.76 12.81
CA GLY A 270 -4.69 -9.67 11.91
C GLY A 270 -3.82 -8.60 12.58
N GLU A 271 -3.22 -8.90 13.73
CA GLU A 271 -2.34 -8.00 14.51
C GLU A 271 -0.93 -7.94 13.86
N TYR A 272 -0.86 -7.55 12.58
CA TYR A 272 0.40 -7.58 11.81
C TYR A 272 1.48 -6.66 12.41
N LEU A 273 1.09 -5.56 13.04
CA LEU A 273 2.05 -4.68 13.70
C LEU A 273 2.67 -5.35 14.93
N ALA A 274 1.87 -6.08 15.72
CA ALA A 274 2.38 -6.87 16.84
C ALA A 274 3.23 -8.04 16.35
N LEU A 275 2.85 -8.67 15.23
CA LEU A 275 3.67 -9.71 14.57
C LEU A 275 5.05 -9.18 14.17
N LEU A 276 5.13 -7.98 13.59
CA LEU A 276 6.41 -7.35 13.25
C LEU A 276 7.25 -6.99 14.48
N ARG A 277 6.64 -6.88 15.66
CA ARG A 277 7.34 -6.60 16.93
C ARG A 277 7.73 -7.86 17.69
N ASN A 278 7.30 -9.03 17.24
CA ASN A 278 7.62 -10.30 17.88
C ASN A 278 9.11 -10.63 17.68
N GLU A 279 9.80 -11.03 18.76
CA GLU A 279 11.25 -11.26 18.78
C GLU A 279 11.68 -12.33 17.78
N GLN A 280 10.94 -13.45 17.69
CA GLN A 280 11.28 -14.50 16.74
C GLN A 280 11.12 -14.03 15.29
N VAL A 281 10.08 -13.25 14.99
CA VAL A 281 9.87 -12.69 13.65
C VAL A 281 11.00 -11.71 13.28
N ILE A 282 11.46 -10.90 14.25
CA ILE A 282 12.59 -10.00 14.08
C ILE A 282 13.87 -10.79 13.81
N ASP A 283 14.14 -11.84 14.58
CA ASP A 283 15.31 -12.69 14.42
C ASP A 283 15.36 -13.39 13.05
N VAL A 284 14.22 -13.92 12.60
CA VAL A 284 14.11 -14.52 11.26
C VAL A 284 14.27 -13.47 10.16
N SER A 285 13.73 -12.27 10.35
CA SER A 285 13.83 -11.18 9.36
C SER A 285 15.25 -10.62 9.23
N ASN A 286 16.03 -10.67 10.31
CA ASN A 286 17.41 -10.20 10.36
C ASN A 286 18.42 -11.31 9.99
N ASP A 287 17.95 -12.53 9.74
CA ASP A 287 18.80 -13.66 9.40
C ASP A 287 19.39 -13.52 7.98
N PRO A 288 20.72 -13.66 7.81
CA PRO A 288 21.36 -13.51 6.50
C PRO A 288 20.99 -14.62 5.51
N GLU A 289 20.80 -15.86 5.96
CA GLU A 289 20.44 -16.98 5.08
C GLU A 289 19.00 -16.81 4.55
N VAL A 290 18.08 -16.38 5.42
CA VAL A 290 16.71 -16.05 5.03
C VAL A 290 16.70 -14.87 4.06
N ALA A 291 17.49 -13.82 4.32
CA ALA A 291 17.60 -12.67 3.44
C ALA A 291 18.15 -13.03 2.05
N GLU A 292 19.14 -13.92 1.96
CA GLU A 292 19.66 -14.42 0.68
C GLU A 292 18.60 -15.18 -0.12
N ARG A 293 17.87 -16.09 0.53
CA ARG A 293 16.78 -16.83 -0.14
C ARG A 293 15.65 -15.92 -0.60
N LEU A 294 15.30 -14.90 0.19
CA LEU A 294 14.30 -13.91 -0.18
C LEU A 294 14.73 -13.06 -1.39
N ARG A 295 16.03 -12.79 -1.56
CA ARG A 295 16.54 -12.05 -2.73
C ARG A 295 16.38 -12.83 -4.03
N THR A 296 16.54 -14.16 -3.98
CA THR A 296 16.38 -15.03 -5.15
C THR A 296 14.94 -15.46 -5.39
N PHE A 297 14.03 -15.14 -4.46
CA PHE A 297 12.65 -15.60 -4.52
C PHE A 297 11.85 -14.92 -5.64
N GLU A 298 11.18 -15.72 -6.47
CA GLU A 298 10.38 -15.23 -7.59
C GLU A 298 8.96 -14.82 -7.15
N LEU A 299 8.86 -13.78 -6.33
CA LEU A 299 7.59 -13.33 -5.71
C LEU A 299 6.43 -13.20 -6.70
N ARG A 300 6.69 -12.60 -7.88
CA ARG A 300 5.65 -12.41 -8.90
C ARG A 300 5.07 -13.73 -9.38
N LYS A 301 5.92 -14.71 -9.69
CA LYS A 301 5.48 -16.03 -10.17
C LYS A 301 4.71 -16.80 -9.08
N ALA A 302 5.11 -16.65 -7.81
CA ALA A 302 4.42 -17.25 -6.69
C ALA A 302 3.01 -16.65 -6.49
N ILE A 303 2.88 -15.32 -6.60
CA ILE A 303 1.57 -14.64 -6.56
C ILE A 303 0.71 -15.06 -7.75
N ASP A 304 1.26 -15.07 -8.96
CA ASP A 304 0.54 -15.50 -10.16
C ASP A 304 0.06 -16.97 -10.02
N HIS A 305 0.86 -17.84 -9.40
CA HIS A 305 0.47 -19.21 -9.08
C HIS A 305 -0.71 -19.25 -8.11
N ALA A 306 -0.64 -18.47 -7.02
CA ALA A 306 -1.69 -18.40 -6.00
C ALA A 306 -3.04 -17.93 -6.55
N LEU A 307 -3.01 -16.96 -7.48
CA LEU A 307 -4.20 -16.35 -8.06
C LEU A 307 -4.80 -17.14 -9.24
N LYS A 308 -4.08 -18.12 -9.80
CA LYS A 308 -4.68 -19.05 -10.78
C LYS A 308 -5.86 -19.75 -10.12
N ARG A 309 -7.07 -19.42 -10.58
CA ARG A 309 -8.25 -20.24 -10.27
C ARG A 309 -7.94 -21.68 -10.69
N PRO A 310 -8.42 -22.69 -9.95
CA PRO A 310 -8.52 -24.02 -10.51
C PRO A 310 -9.26 -23.83 -11.82
N THR A 311 -8.58 -24.11 -12.93
CA THR A 311 -9.29 -24.31 -14.19
C THR A 311 -10.28 -25.38 -13.82
N ALA A 312 -11.57 -25.01 -13.78
CA ALA A 312 -12.64 -25.99 -13.79
C ALA A 312 -12.16 -27.03 -14.78
N ALA A 313 -11.90 -28.24 -14.29
CA ALA A 313 -11.58 -29.38 -15.12
C ALA A 313 -12.42 -29.18 -16.36
N ARG A 314 -11.78 -29.02 -17.54
CA ARG A 314 -12.51 -29.04 -18.80
C ARG A 314 -13.44 -30.21 -18.62
N SER A 315 -14.73 -29.92 -18.55
CA SER A 315 -15.77 -30.85 -18.88
C SER A 315 -15.48 -31.20 -20.33
N GLU A 316 -14.50 -32.08 -20.50
CA GLU A 316 -14.38 -32.93 -21.65
C GLU A 316 -15.78 -33.54 -21.72
N PRO A 317 -16.57 -33.22 -22.76
CA PRO A 317 -17.86 -33.87 -22.92
C PRO A 317 -17.58 -35.37 -22.85
N PRO A 318 -18.34 -36.14 -22.06
CA PRO A 318 -18.08 -37.56 -21.89
C PRO A 318 -17.92 -38.18 -23.27
N ALA A 319 -16.79 -38.83 -23.49
CA ALA A 319 -16.53 -39.57 -24.71
C ALA A 319 -17.78 -40.39 -25.07
N PRO A 320 -18.25 -40.36 -26.33
CA PRO A 320 -19.45 -41.12 -26.70
C PRO A 320 -19.21 -42.58 -26.32
N GLY A 321 -19.98 -43.06 -25.35
CA GLY A 321 -19.90 -44.44 -24.87
C GLY A 321 -20.10 -45.42 -26.04
N PRO A 322 -19.55 -46.64 -25.93
CA PRO A 322 -19.64 -47.63 -26.98
C PRO A 322 -21.10 -47.86 -27.37
N SER A 323 -21.36 -47.73 -28.67
CA SER A 323 -22.66 -47.86 -29.30
C SER A 323 -23.33 -49.16 -28.85
N GLN A 324 -24.43 -49.07 -28.09
CA GLN A 324 -25.25 -50.24 -27.81
C GLN A 324 -25.80 -50.78 -29.15
N PRO A 325 -25.68 -52.10 -29.43
CA PRO A 325 -26.25 -52.69 -30.62
C PRO A 325 -27.77 -52.60 -30.59
N ARG A 326 -28.36 -52.01 -31.64
CA ARG A 326 -29.81 -51.97 -31.85
C ARG A 326 -30.36 -53.40 -31.94
N SER A 327 -31.23 -53.77 -30.99
CA SER A 327 -32.05 -54.98 -31.10
C SER A 327 -32.98 -54.90 -32.32
N PRO A 328 -33.16 -56.00 -33.08
CA PRO A 328 -34.03 -56.03 -34.25
C PRO A 328 -35.50 -56.01 -33.84
N ARG A 329 -36.28 -55.20 -34.58
CA ARG A 329 -37.72 -55.01 -34.45
C ARG A 329 -38.44 -56.31 -34.88
N PRO A 330 -39.43 -56.84 -34.13
CA PRO A 330 -40.21 -57.98 -34.58
C PRO A 330 -41.21 -57.52 -35.65
N THR A 331 -41.17 -58.19 -36.80
CA THR A 331 -42.18 -58.16 -37.85
C THR A 331 -43.49 -58.74 -37.33
N ARG A 332 -44.57 -58.00 -37.54
CA ARG A 332 -45.92 -58.53 -37.72
C ARG A 332 -46.59 -57.80 -38.87
#